data_AF-A0A7C4XPG9-F1
#
_entry.id   AF-A0A7C4XPG9-F1
#
_cell.length_a   1.000
_cell.length_b   1.000
_cell.length_c   1.000
_cell.angle_alpha   90.00
_cell.angle_beta   90.00
_cell.angle_gamma   90.00
#
_symmetry.space_group_name_H-M   'P 1'
#
loop_
_entity.id
_entity.type
_entity.pdbx_description
1 polymer ?
#
loop_
_entity_poly.entity_id
_entity_poly.type
_entity_poly.pdbx_seq_one_letter_code
_entity_poly.pdbx_strand_id
1 'polypeptide(L)'
;MFERVVAESDVVITGTADCGSCTAYSVHDAIELEKVGKPAIVVTTTQFAPIAETMAQHFGLPATRRLVLPHPIGGTAPDVLERWADEAVDRALTLLRP
;
A
#
# COMPACT_ATOMS: atom_id res chain seq x y z
N MET A 1 -1.15 17.80 -7.48
CA MET A 1 -0.97 16.96 -6.28
C MET A 1 0.14 15.94 -6.48
N PHE A 2 0.06 15.10 -7.51
CA PHE A 2 1.11 14.11 -7.84
C PHE A 2 2.52 14.72 -7.92
N GLU A 3 2.71 15.78 -8.70
CA GLU A 3 4.00 16.48 -8.81
C GLU A 3 4.57 16.91 -7.45
N ARG A 4 3.71 17.42 -6.56
CA ARG A 4 4.09 17.82 -5.22
C ARG A 4 4.53 16.63 -4.38
N VAL A 5 3.78 15.53 -4.41
CA VAL A 5 4.15 14.27 -3.70
C VAL A 5 5.51 13.77 -4.19
N VAL A 6 5.74 13.77 -5.50
CA VAL A 6 7.02 13.36 -6.10
C VAL A 6 8.17 14.28 -5.67
N ALA A 7 7.95 15.59 -5.66
CA ALA A 7 8.97 16.57 -5.29
C ALA A 7 9.31 16.56 -3.79
N GLU A 8 8.33 16.32 -2.92
CA GLU A 8 8.46 16.54 -1.48
C GLU A 8 8.62 15.24 -0.66
N SER A 9 8.41 14.07 -1.27
CA SER A 9 8.45 12.79 -0.54
C SER A 9 9.66 11.94 -0.93
N ASP A 10 10.28 11.29 0.06
CA ASP A 10 11.31 10.27 -0.16
C ASP A 10 10.69 8.91 -0.47
N VAL A 11 9.55 8.61 0.14
CA VAL A 11 8.78 7.36 0.01
C VAL A 11 7.29 7.66 0.09
N VAL A 12 6.45 6.77 -0.44
CA VAL A 12 4.99 6.91 -0.40
C VAL A 12 4.32 5.62 0.06
N ILE A 13 3.27 5.77 0.87
CA ILE A 13 2.41 4.68 1.35
C ILE A 13 1.00 4.95 0.80
N THR A 14 0.49 4.08 -0.06
CA THR A 14 -0.88 4.16 -0.59
C THR A 14 -1.80 3.20 0.18
N GLY A 15 -3.05 3.56 0.44
CA GLY A 15 -3.95 2.72 1.25
C GLY A 15 -5.30 3.37 1.58
N THR A 16 -6.18 2.70 2.32
CA THR A 16 -5.99 1.41 3.03
C THR A 16 -6.29 0.14 2.22
N ALA A 17 -6.81 0.27 0.99
CA ALA A 17 -7.13 -0.86 0.10
C ALA A 17 -7.90 -2.01 0.82
N ASP A 18 -9.01 -1.66 1.45
CA ASP A 18 -9.93 -2.56 2.18
C ASP A 18 -11.29 -2.71 1.50
N CYS A 19 -11.35 -2.34 0.22
CA CYS A 19 -12.49 -2.46 -0.69
C CYS A 19 -12.00 -2.69 -2.13
N GLY A 20 -12.84 -3.23 -3.01
CA GLY A 20 -12.41 -3.63 -4.37
C GLY A 20 -11.85 -2.47 -5.20
N SER A 21 -12.60 -1.37 -5.31
CA SER A 21 -12.20 -0.21 -6.12
C SER A 21 -11.01 0.55 -5.53
N CYS A 22 -11.00 0.80 -4.22
CA CYS A 22 -9.89 1.49 -3.56
C CYS A 22 -8.59 0.67 -3.62
N THR A 23 -8.68 -0.66 -3.63
CA THR A 23 -7.51 -1.53 -3.85
C THR A 23 -6.90 -1.31 -5.23
N ALA A 24 -7.73 -1.28 -6.29
CA ALA A 24 -7.23 -1.05 -7.64
C ALA A 24 -6.54 0.31 -7.80
N TYR A 25 -7.16 1.39 -7.32
CA TYR A 25 -6.55 2.73 -7.42
C TYR A 25 -5.30 2.88 -6.55
N SER A 26 -5.26 2.28 -5.35
CA SER A 26 -4.06 2.32 -4.51
C SER A 26 -2.86 1.61 -5.17
N VAL A 27 -3.13 0.51 -5.88
CA VAL A 27 -2.10 -0.20 -6.67
C VAL A 27 -1.67 0.63 -7.87
N HIS A 28 -2.61 1.20 -8.61
CA HIS A 28 -2.31 2.10 -9.73
C HIS A 28 -1.40 3.24 -9.30
N ASP A 29 -1.75 3.94 -8.21
CA ASP A 29 -0.99 5.09 -7.71
C ASP A 29 0.42 4.69 -7.29
N ALA A 30 0.58 3.55 -6.59
CA ALA A 30 1.91 3.05 -6.23
C ALA A 30 2.76 2.76 -7.47
N ILE A 31 2.17 2.20 -8.53
CA ILE A 31 2.88 1.92 -9.78
C ILE A 31 3.29 3.22 -10.49
N GLU A 32 2.42 4.23 -10.55
CA GLU A 32 2.77 5.51 -11.15
C GLU A 32 3.89 6.24 -10.39
N LEU A 33 3.95 6.09 -9.07
CA LEU A 33 5.04 6.62 -8.25
C LEU A 33 6.36 5.87 -8.51
N GLU A 34 6.33 4.54 -8.60
CA GLU A 34 7.51 3.73 -8.93
C GLU A 34 8.08 4.07 -10.31
N LYS A 35 7.21 4.33 -11.31
CA LYS A 35 7.62 4.73 -12.67
C LYS A 35 8.45 6.02 -12.70
N VAL A 36 8.22 6.92 -11.74
CA VAL A 36 8.97 8.19 -11.62
C VAL A 36 10.10 8.10 -10.58
N GLY A 37 10.47 6.88 -10.16
CA GLY A 37 11.57 6.62 -9.24
C GLY A 37 11.26 6.94 -7.78
N LYS A 38 9.98 7.01 -7.40
CA LYS A 38 9.56 7.23 -6.01
C LYS A 38 9.16 5.91 -5.38
N PRO A 39 9.92 5.42 -4.37
CA PRO A 39 9.58 4.18 -3.70
C PRO A 39 8.17 4.21 -3.10
N ALA A 40 7.33 3.26 -3.47
CA ALA A 40 5.95 3.19 -2.99
C ALA A 40 5.59 1.79 -2.48
N ILE A 41 4.79 1.74 -1.41
CA ILE A 41 4.16 0.51 -0.92
C ILE A 41 2.65 0.66 -0.88
N VAL A 42 1.93 -0.42 -1.21
CA VAL A 42 0.47 -0.51 -1.05
C VAL A 42 0.16 -1.16 0.29
N VAL A 43 -0.49 -0.44 1.19
CA VAL A 43 -1.08 -1.02 2.41
C VAL A 43 -2.44 -1.58 2.03
N THR A 44 -2.62 -2.88 2.27
CA THR A 44 -3.87 -3.60 2.01
C THR A 44 -4.15 -4.58 3.15
N THR A 45 -5.31 -5.22 3.13
CA THR A 45 -5.69 -6.19 4.16
C THR A 45 -5.69 -7.62 3.61
N THR A 46 -5.64 -8.62 4.49
CA THR A 46 -5.61 -10.05 4.11
C THR A 46 -6.70 -10.44 3.11
N GLN A 47 -7.90 -9.87 3.23
CA GLN A 47 -9.03 -10.13 2.33
C GLN A 47 -8.83 -9.53 0.92
N PHE A 48 -8.11 -8.42 0.80
CA PHE A 48 -7.95 -7.67 -0.46
C PHE A 48 -6.57 -7.84 -1.12
N ALA A 49 -5.62 -8.49 -0.45
CA ALA A 49 -4.32 -8.82 -1.01
C ALA A 49 -4.37 -9.56 -2.37
N PRO A 50 -5.29 -10.53 -2.61
CA PRO A 50 -5.42 -11.17 -3.94
C PRO A 50 -5.89 -10.21 -5.04
N ILE A 51 -6.74 -9.24 -4.70
CA ILE A 51 -7.17 -8.19 -5.64
C ILE A 51 -6.00 -7.27 -5.94
N ALA A 52 -5.24 -6.86 -4.92
CA ALA A 52 -4.05 -6.04 -5.10
C ALA A 52 -3.02 -6.73 -6.01
N GLU A 53 -2.82 -8.04 -5.85
CA GLU A 53 -1.96 -8.85 -6.72
C GLU A 53 -2.43 -8.87 -8.17
N THR A 54 -3.72 -9.12 -8.38
CA THR A 54 -4.32 -9.18 -9.72
C THR A 54 -4.19 -7.82 -10.42
N MET A 55 -4.43 -6.73 -9.71
CA MET A 55 -4.30 -5.37 -10.25
C MET A 55 -2.83 -5.02 -10.55
N ALA A 56 -1.89 -5.45 -9.70
CA ALA A 56 -0.47 -5.23 -9.93
C ALA A 56 0.03 -5.93 -11.20
N GLN A 57 -0.45 -7.16 -11.43
CA GLN A 57 -0.21 -7.88 -12.69
C GLN A 57 -0.83 -7.16 -13.88
N HIS A 58 -2.09 -6.74 -13.76
CA HIS A 58 -2.82 -6.08 -14.85
C HIS A 58 -2.20 -4.73 -15.26
N PHE A 59 -1.73 -3.94 -14.29
CA PHE A 59 -1.11 -2.63 -14.52
C PHE A 59 0.38 -2.71 -14.86
N GLY A 60 0.97 -3.91 -14.89
CA GLY A 60 2.31 -4.14 -15.43
C GLY A 60 3.46 -4.05 -14.43
N LEU A 61 3.20 -4.10 -13.12
CA LEU A 61 4.25 -4.22 -12.09
C LEU A 61 3.90 -5.33 -11.08
N PRO A 62 4.08 -6.62 -11.42
CA PRO A 62 3.76 -7.72 -10.51
C PRO A 62 4.54 -7.67 -9.17
N ALA A 63 5.71 -7.03 -9.19
CA ALA A 63 6.58 -6.84 -8.03
C ALA A 63 6.17 -5.67 -7.13
N THR A 64 5.00 -5.05 -7.33
CA THR A 64 4.49 -3.98 -6.45
C THR A 64 4.55 -4.42 -4.98
N ARG A 65 5.25 -3.61 -4.20
CA ARG A 65 5.46 -3.83 -2.76
C ARG A 65 4.14 -3.66 -2.02
N ARG A 66 3.81 -4.64 -1.18
CA ARG A 66 2.52 -4.69 -0.46
C ARG A 66 2.76 -4.95 1.02
N LEU A 67 2.24 -4.08 1.87
CA LEU A 67 2.14 -4.30 3.30
C LEU A 67 0.74 -4.83 3.62
N VAL A 68 0.65 -6.14 3.89
CA VAL A 68 -0.62 -6.80 4.20
C VAL A 68 -0.87 -6.81 5.70
N LEU A 69 -1.97 -6.18 6.11
CA LEU A 69 -2.47 -6.09 7.49
C LEU A 69 -3.71 -7.00 7.69
N PRO A 70 -4.15 -7.25 8.93
CA PRO A 70 -5.39 -7.99 9.18
C PRO A 70 -6.65 -7.28 8.66
N HIS A 71 -7.77 -8.00 8.59
CA HIS A 71 -9.08 -7.52 8.12
C HIS A 71 -10.16 -7.85 9.17
N PRO A 72 -11.23 -7.03 9.34
CA PRO A 72 -11.48 -5.74 8.71
C PRO A 72 -10.77 -4.56 9.39
N ILE A 73 -10.71 -3.41 8.71
CA ILE A 73 -10.33 -2.14 9.35
C ILE A 73 -11.59 -1.52 9.98
N GLY A 74 -12.67 -1.39 9.19
CA GLY A 74 -13.96 -0.93 9.70
C GLY A 74 -14.53 -1.87 10.75
N GLY A 75 -14.90 -1.30 11.91
CA GLY A 75 -15.44 -2.07 13.04
C GLY A 75 -14.38 -2.67 13.97
N THR A 76 -13.09 -2.57 13.63
CA THR A 76 -11.99 -2.95 14.52
C THR A 76 -11.73 -1.84 15.53
N ALA A 77 -11.50 -2.21 16.79
CA ALA A 77 -11.27 -1.26 17.87
C ALA A 77 -9.97 -0.44 17.63
N PRO A 78 -9.95 0.86 17.98
CA PRO A 78 -8.78 1.71 17.73
C PRO A 78 -7.48 1.18 18.33
N ASP A 79 -7.50 0.62 19.55
CA ASP A 79 -6.32 0.05 20.20
C ASP A 79 -5.75 -1.15 19.43
N VAL A 80 -6.62 -1.92 18.77
CA VAL A 80 -6.21 -3.05 17.92
C VAL A 80 -5.54 -2.52 16.64
N LEU A 81 -6.10 -1.47 16.04
CA LEU A 81 -5.53 -0.84 14.84
C LEU A 81 -4.16 -0.21 15.13
N GLU A 82 -4.01 0.44 16.29
CA GLU A 82 -2.73 0.99 16.75
C GLU A 82 -1.69 -0.12 16.90
N ARG A 83 -2.04 -1.24 17.55
CA ARG A 83 -1.13 -2.40 17.64
C ARG A 83 -0.73 -2.95 16.27
N TRP A 84 -1.67 -3.07 15.33
CA TRP A 84 -1.35 -3.53 13.97
C TRP A 84 -0.40 -2.57 13.25
N ALA A 85 -0.57 -1.26 13.44
CA ALA A 85 0.32 -0.26 12.86
C ALA A 85 1.72 -0.38 13.45
N ASP A 86 1.84 -0.45 14.78
CA ASP A 86 3.12 -0.58 15.49
C ASP A 86 3.88 -1.85 15.06
N GLU A 87 3.20 -3.00 15.03
CA GLU A 87 3.77 -4.28 14.60
C GLU A 87 4.19 -4.30 13.12
N ALA A 88 3.62 -3.42 12.29
CA ALA A 88 3.88 -3.36 10.86
C ALA A 88 5.04 -2.45 10.48
N VAL A 89 5.54 -1.59 11.39
CA VAL A 89 6.57 -0.59 11.08
C VAL A 89 7.83 -1.23 10.50
N ASP A 90 8.38 -2.25 11.16
CA ASP A 90 9.62 -2.91 10.71
C ASP A 90 9.46 -3.57 9.33
N ARG A 91 8.27 -4.12 9.06
CA ARG A 91 7.93 -4.69 7.75
C ARG A 91 7.84 -3.61 6.69
N ALA A 92 7.20 -2.47 7.00
CA ALA A 92 7.12 -1.32 6.09
C ALA A 92 8.50 -0.77 5.76
N LEU A 93 9.37 -0.60 6.77
CA LEU A 93 10.76 -0.16 6.58
C LEU A 93 11.56 -1.15 5.72
N THR A 94 11.36 -2.46 5.91
CA THR A 94 12.00 -3.49 5.09
C THR A 94 11.59 -3.39 3.62
N LEU A 95 10.30 -3.16 3.35
CA LEU A 95 9.79 -3.00 1.98
C LEU A 95 10.28 -1.71 1.31
N LEU A 96 10.49 -0.64 2.08
CA LEU A 96 10.90 0.66 1.56
C LEU A 96 12.41 0.82 1.36
N ARG A 97 13.21 -0.12 1.84
CA ARG A 97 14.66 -0.14 1.57
C ARG A 97 14.92 -0.46 0.08
N PRO A 98 15.94 0.18 -0.54
CA PRO A 98 16.37 -0.10 -1.91
C PRO A 98 17.00 -1.48 -2.07
#